data_AF-A0A2V8XZZ5-F1
#
_entry.id   AF-A0A2V8XZZ5-F1
#
_cell.length_a   1.000
_cell.length_b   1.000
_cell.length_c   1.000
_cell.angle_alpha   90.00
_cell.angle_beta   90.00
_cell.angle_gamma   90.00
#
_symmetry.space_group_name_H-M   'P 1'
#
loop_
_entity.id
_entity.type
_entity.pdbx_description
1 polymer ?
#
loop_
_entity_poly.entity_id
_entity_poly.type
_entity_poly.pdbx_seq_one_letter_code
_entity_poly.pdbx_strand_id
1 'polypeptide(L)'
;MLERLQFLRRVTKYPVVYQVTKATTRLLGQDSSIRRRHTLETVQGRLLGVHFYLEANDWPATFALDHEEKITVFRGVGCPLNVLPHRGGKPYLREHFVFWLPDFRIGIAMIDQPGPGEFVRLRVFLRQFLPVLRGCPRELLDLFIVTADQRRRFAYQKLLQRSRAILKLGVGPLLRRIKPYGVQPPVPTIAEAIWPKTDKYDALADLGDDSDDLRDDDSGHKSVVRLIGE
;
A
#
# COMPACT_ATOMS: atom_id res chain seq x y z
N MET A 1 20.43 7.35 -11.82
CA MET A 1 19.21 7.43 -12.66
C MET A 1 18.25 8.53 -12.20
N LEU A 2 17.72 8.48 -10.97
CA LEU A 2 16.73 9.46 -10.47
C LEU A 2 17.22 10.93 -10.44
N GLU A 3 18.49 11.17 -10.13
CA GLU A 3 19.11 12.51 -10.22
C GLU A 3 19.23 12.99 -11.69
N ARG A 4 19.60 12.09 -12.61
CA ARG A 4 19.68 12.38 -14.06
C ARG A 4 18.30 12.76 -14.63
N LEU A 5 17.23 12.15 -14.11
CA LEU A 5 15.85 12.40 -14.51
C LEU A 5 15.19 13.54 -13.69
N GLN A 6 15.98 14.30 -12.93
CA GLN A 6 15.53 15.46 -12.13
C GLN A 6 14.45 15.15 -11.07
N PHE A 7 14.28 13.91 -10.65
CA PHE A 7 13.37 13.53 -9.54
C PHE A 7 14.01 13.74 -8.15
N LEU A 8 15.34 13.70 -8.11
CA LEU A 8 16.17 14.06 -6.97
C LEU A 8 17.16 15.15 -7.36
N ARG A 9 17.44 16.07 -6.44
CA ARG A 9 18.51 17.07 -6.57
C ARG A 9 19.43 16.95 -5.38
N ARG A 10 20.73 16.74 -5.60
CA ARG A 10 21.72 16.81 -4.52
C ARG A 10 21.91 18.27 -4.07
N VAL A 11 21.76 18.53 -2.77
CA VAL A 11 21.86 19.87 -2.18
C VAL A 11 23.24 20.08 -1.55
N THR A 12 23.80 19.04 -0.92
CA THR A 12 25.09 19.12 -0.25
C THR A 12 25.98 17.93 -0.62
N LYS A 13 27.29 18.19 -0.71
CA LYS A 13 28.29 17.14 -0.95
C LYS A 13 28.54 16.30 0.31
N TYR A 14 28.58 16.92 1.49
CA TYR A 14 28.71 16.28 2.80
C TYR A 14 28.00 17.12 3.89
N PRO A 15 27.16 16.54 4.76
CA PRO A 15 26.56 15.20 4.61
C PRO A 15 25.80 15.11 3.28
N VAL A 16 25.66 13.92 2.70
CA VAL A 16 24.96 13.78 1.42
C VAL A 16 23.47 14.01 1.64
N VAL A 17 22.96 15.16 1.24
CA VAL A 17 21.53 15.51 1.34
C VAL A 17 20.93 15.64 -0.05
N TYR A 18 19.85 14.90 -0.28
CA TYR A 18 19.04 14.99 -1.50
C TYR A 18 17.71 15.69 -1.20
N GLN A 19 17.28 16.55 -2.11
CA GLN A 19 15.97 17.15 -2.15
C GLN A 19 15.11 16.42 -3.19
N VAL A 20 13.94 15.94 -2.77
CA VAL A 20 12.92 15.41 -3.67
C VAL A 20 12.30 16.57 -4.45
N THR A 21 12.32 16.50 -5.78
CA THR A 21 11.82 17.60 -6.62
C THR A 21 10.29 17.55 -6.78
N LYS A 22 9.71 18.64 -7.28
CA LYS A 22 8.27 18.70 -7.58
C LYS A 22 7.83 17.65 -8.62
N ALA A 23 8.73 17.18 -9.48
CA ALA A 23 8.41 16.13 -10.45
C ALA A 23 7.94 14.85 -9.75
N THR A 24 8.61 14.47 -8.66
CA THR A 24 8.23 13.31 -7.83
C THR A 24 6.87 13.53 -7.14
N THR A 25 6.59 14.75 -6.69
CA THR A 25 5.30 15.08 -6.04
C THR A 25 4.11 15.05 -7.00
N ARG A 26 4.32 15.29 -8.30
CA ARG A 26 3.25 15.17 -9.30
C ARG A 26 2.81 13.72 -9.51
N LEU A 27 3.74 12.77 -9.38
CA LEU A 27 3.45 11.33 -9.55
C LEU A 27 2.65 10.73 -8.37
N LEU A 28 2.76 11.30 -7.17
CA LEU A 28 2.21 10.72 -5.93
C LEU A 28 1.14 11.57 -5.24
N GLY A 29 0.49 12.48 -5.97
CA GLY A 29 -0.59 13.33 -5.44
C GLY A 29 -0.11 14.53 -4.61
N GLN A 30 -1.02 15.48 -4.37
CA GLN A 30 -0.65 16.78 -3.78
C GLN A 30 -0.03 16.62 -2.41
N ASP A 31 1.16 17.17 -2.31
CA ASP A 31 1.75 17.51 -1.06
C ASP A 31 1.38 18.96 -0.72
N SER A 32 0.30 19.16 0.05
CA SER A 32 0.05 20.45 0.71
C SER A 32 1.19 20.80 1.68
N SER A 33 2.14 19.88 1.89
CA SER A 33 3.30 20.02 2.75
C SER A 33 4.64 20.13 2.00
N ILE A 34 4.66 20.69 0.77
CA ILE A 34 5.90 21.10 0.06
C ILE A 34 6.88 21.92 0.95
N ARG A 35 6.37 22.52 2.04
CA ARG A 35 7.15 23.30 3.02
C ARG A 35 7.46 22.55 4.34
N ARG A 36 7.01 21.31 4.53
CA ARG A 36 7.25 20.53 5.76
C ARG A 36 8.39 19.54 5.54
N ARG A 37 9.15 19.27 6.60
CA ARG A 37 10.13 18.18 6.60
C ARG A 37 9.39 16.86 6.40
N HIS A 38 9.80 16.09 5.40
CA HIS A 38 9.29 14.74 5.18
C HIS A 38 10.09 13.76 6.03
N THR A 39 9.42 12.75 6.55
CA THR A 39 10.10 11.64 7.20
C THR A 39 10.91 10.84 6.17
N LEU A 40 11.93 10.14 6.65
CA LEU A 40 12.72 9.25 5.80
C LEU A 40 11.82 8.23 5.08
N GLU A 41 10.82 7.68 5.78
CA GLU A 41 9.92 6.68 5.22
C GLU A 41 9.15 7.24 4.02
N THR A 42 8.65 8.47 4.17
CA THR A 42 7.92 9.18 3.12
C THR A 42 8.79 9.39 1.89
N VAL A 43 10.06 9.77 2.08
CA VAL A 43 11.01 9.97 0.97
C VAL A 43 11.31 8.66 0.26
N GLN A 44 11.60 7.60 1.01
CA GLN A 44 11.89 6.27 0.47
C GLN A 44 10.68 5.69 -0.29
N GLY A 45 9.46 5.78 0.25
CA GLY A 45 8.24 5.38 -0.44
C GLY A 45 8.03 6.18 -1.74
N ARG A 46 8.34 7.48 -1.73
CA ARG A 46 8.26 8.31 -2.95
C ARG A 46 9.25 7.85 -4.02
N LEU A 47 10.49 7.57 -3.64
CA LEU A 47 11.50 7.09 -4.57
C LEU A 47 11.17 5.72 -5.14
N LEU A 48 10.58 4.83 -4.34
CA LEU A 48 10.03 3.57 -4.83
C LEU A 48 8.94 3.79 -5.88
N GLY A 49 8.01 4.72 -5.63
CA GLY A 49 6.97 5.07 -6.59
C GLY A 49 7.53 5.61 -7.91
N VAL A 50 8.54 6.48 -7.86
CA VAL A 50 9.22 6.97 -9.08
C VAL A 50 9.93 5.84 -9.81
N HIS A 51 10.63 4.97 -9.08
CA HIS A 51 11.34 3.85 -9.69
C HIS A 51 10.37 2.91 -10.42
N PHE A 52 9.23 2.62 -9.78
CA PHE A 52 8.17 1.85 -10.41
C PHE A 52 7.59 2.53 -11.65
N TYR A 53 7.34 3.85 -11.60
CA TYR A 53 6.87 4.60 -12.77
C TYR A 53 7.84 4.48 -13.94
N LEU A 54 9.15 4.61 -13.69
CA LEU A 54 10.17 4.51 -14.72
C LEU A 54 10.25 3.10 -15.32
N GLU A 55 10.22 2.07 -14.48
CA GLU A 55 10.25 0.69 -14.98
C GLU A 55 8.97 0.33 -15.73
N ALA A 56 7.80 0.72 -15.22
CA ALA A 56 6.53 0.46 -15.87
C ALA A 56 6.38 1.23 -17.20
N ASN A 57 7.06 2.38 -17.35
CA ASN A 57 7.12 3.08 -18.63
C ASN A 57 7.83 2.26 -19.72
N ASP A 58 8.65 1.28 -19.33
CA ASP A 58 9.23 0.30 -20.27
C ASP A 58 8.26 -0.87 -20.59
N TRP A 59 7.13 -1.00 -19.88
CA TRP A 59 6.13 -2.08 -20.04
C TRP A 59 4.95 -1.73 -20.96
N PRO A 60 5.21 -0.97 -22.03
CA PRO A 60 4.20 -0.15 -22.73
C PRO A 60 3.02 0.38 -21.88
N ALA A 61 3.24 0.75 -20.61
CA ALA A 61 2.15 1.19 -19.74
C ALA A 61 1.84 2.67 -19.94
N THR A 62 0.56 3.03 -19.96
CA THR A 62 0.13 4.44 -20.03
C THR A 62 -0.49 4.87 -18.70
N PHE A 63 0.19 5.76 -17.97
CA PHE A 63 -0.25 6.23 -16.65
C PHE A 63 -1.31 7.32 -16.76
N ALA A 64 -2.37 7.18 -15.95
CA ALA A 64 -3.29 8.27 -15.64
C ALA A 64 -2.77 9.01 -14.41
N LEU A 65 -2.32 10.25 -14.60
CA LEU A 65 -1.65 11.01 -13.53
C LEU A 65 -2.66 11.89 -12.78
N ASP A 66 -3.56 12.52 -13.51
CA ASP A 66 -4.53 13.44 -12.93
C ASP A 66 -5.70 12.70 -12.30
N HIS A 67 -6.22 13.22 -11.19
CA HIS A 67 -7.29 12.55 -10.44
C HIS A 67 -8.56 12.32 -11.30
N GLU A 68 -8.94 13.31 -12.12
CA GLU A 68 -10.08 13.21 -13.03
C GLU A 68 -9.83 12.21 -14.17
N GLU A 69 -8.59 12.14 -14.66
CA GLU A 69 -8.17 11.17 -15.67
C GLU A 69 -8.27 9.75 -15.10
N LYS A 70 -7.79 9.52 -13.87
CA LYS A 70 -7.92 8.24 -13.17
C LYS A 70 -9.38 7.81 -13.07
N ILE A 71 -10.29 8.72 -12.69
CA ILE A 71 -11.74 8.42 -12.64
C ILE A 71 -12.28 8.08 -14.04
N THR A 72 -11.86 8.82 -15.06
CA THR A 72 -12.30 8.62 -16.45
C THR A 72 -11.87 7.25 -16.98
N VAL A 73 -10.67 6.77 -16.61
CA VAL A 73 -10.19 5.42 -16.93
C VAL A 73 -11.16 4.36 -16.43
N PHE A 74 -11.61 4.45 -15.17
CA PHE A 74 -12.59 3.50 -14.61
C PHE A 74 -13.97 3.63 -15.26
N ARG A 75 -14.40 4.86 -15.58
CA ARG A 75 -15.67 5.08 -16.28
C ARG A 75 -15.65 4.47 -17.69
N GLY A 76 -14.54 4.59 -18.40
CA GLY A 76 -14.36 4.09 -19.76
C GLY A 76 -14.50 2.57 -19.87
N VAL A 77 -14.13 1.82 -18.83
CA VAL A 77 -14.31 0.35 -18.76
C VAL A 77 -15.65 -0.07 -18.17
N GLY A 78 -16.58 0.87 -17.99
CA GLY A 78 -17.90 0.59 -17.42
C GLY A 78 -17.89 0.30 -15.92
N CYS A 79 -16.84 0.70 -15.18
CA CYS A 79 -16.82 0.46 -13.76
C CYS A 79 -17.74 1.43 -12.99
N PRO A 80 -18.62 0.94 -12.10
CA PRO A 80 -19.49 1.80 -11.31
C PRO A 80 -18.70 2.75 -10.39
N LEU A 81 -18.99 4.05 -10.43
CA LEU A 81 -18.24 5.03 -9.62
C LEU A 81 -18.44 4.84 -8.11
N ASN A 82 -19.58 4.28 -7.70
CA ASN A 82 -19.89 4.00 -6.29
C ASN A 82 -19.01 2.90 -5.68
N VAL A 83 -18.38 2.04 -6.49
CA VAL A 83 -17.46 1.01 -5.99
C VAL A 83 -16.02 1.50 -5.84
N LEU A 84 -15.68 2.66 -6.40
CA LEU A 84 -14.36 3.28 -6.22
C LEU A 84 -14.14 3.69 -4.75
N PRO A 85 -12.90 3.85 -4.28
CA PRO A 85 -12.65 4.43 -2.97
C PRO A 85 -13.22 5.84 -2.89
N HIS A 86 -13.86 6.18 -1.75
CA HIS A 86 -14.46 7.50 -1.54
C HIS A 86 -13.75 8.28 -0.44
N ARG A 87 -13.65 9.60 -0.60
CA ARG A 87 -13.25 10.55 0.44
C ARG A 87 -14.19 11.75 0.40
N GLY A 88 -14.85 12.03 1.53
CA GLY A 88 -15.86 13.10 1.58
C GLY A 88 -17.04 12.87 0.63
N GLY A 89 -17.47 11.60 0.45
CA GLY A 89 -18.59 11.24 -0.41
C GLY A 89 -18.33 11.28 -1.92
N LYS A 90 -17.08 11.53 -2.35
CA LYS A 90 -16.69 11.54 -3.78
C LYS A 90 -15.61 10.50 -4.09
N PRO A 91 -15.57 9.93 -5.30
CA PRO A 91 -14.48 9.05 -5.73
C PRO A 91 -13.10 9.70 -5.56
N TYR A 92 -12.16 8.97 -4.97
CA TYR A 92 -10.84 9.45 -4.59
C TYR A 92 -9.75 8.43 -4.92
N LEU A 93 -8.87 8.75 -5.88
CA LEU A 93 -7.83 7.85 -6.42
C LEU A 93 -6.45 8.51 -6.44
N ARG A 94 -6.29 9.67 -5.78
CA ARG A 94 -5.11 10.51 -5.91
C ARG A 94 -3.81 9.83 -5.45
N GLU A 95 -3.90 9.00 -4.41
CA GLU A 95 -2.76 8.37 -3.73
C GLU A 95 -2.25 7.09 -4.41
N HIS A 96 -2.98 6.58 -5.40
CA HIS A 96 -2.67 5.32 -6.08
C HIS A 96 -2.23 5.56 -7.51
N PHE A 97 -1.29 4.76 -8.01
CA PHE A 97 -0.99 4.76 -9.43
C PHE A 97 -2.10 4.02 -10.17
N VAL A 98 -2.58 4.60 -11.26
CA VAL A 98 -3.53 3.97 -12.17
C VAL A 98 -2.90 4.05 -13.56
N PHE A 99 -2.85 2.92 -14.26
CA PHE A 99 -2.22 2.84 -15.56
C PHE A 99 -2.87 1.77 -16.42
N TRP A 100 -2.81 1.94 -17.72
CA TRP A 100 -3.18 0.92 -18.69
C TRP A 100 -2.02 -0.03 -18.91
N LEU A 101 -2.32 -1.32 -18.89
CA LEU A 101 -1.47 -2.40 -19.34
C LEU A 101 -1.65 -2.62 -20.86
N PRO A 102 -0.68 -3.25 -21.54
CA PRO A 102 -0.72 -3.46 -23.00
C PRO A 102 -1.93 -4.24 -23.51
N ASP A 103 -2.57 -5.04 -22.65
CA ASP A 103 -3.74 -5.86 -22.98
C ASP A 103 -5.06 -5.21 -22.56
N PHE A 104 -5.09 -3.88 -22.55
CA PHE A 104 -6.26 -3.06 -22.19
C PHE A 104 -6.80 -3.33 -20.78
N ARG A 105 -5.97 -3.87 -19.90
CA ARG A 105 -6.27 -3.97 -18.47
C ARG A 105 -5.84 -2.71 -17.75
N ILE A 106 -6.53 -2.38 -16.67
CA ILE A 106 -6.17 -1.33 -15.75
C ILE A 106 -5.35 -1.95 -14.61
N GLY A 107 -4.14 -1.42 -14.41
CA GLY A 107 -3.32 -1.65 -13.24
C GLY A 107 -3.59 -0.60 -12.17
N ILE A 108 -3.77 -1.03 -10.93
CA ILE A 108 -3.80 -0.15 -9.76
C ILE A 108 -2.65 -0.53 -8.85
N ALA A 109 -1.69 0.36 -8.64
CA ALA A 109 -0.56 0.08 -7.77
C ALA A 109 -0.62 0.87 -6.46
N MET A 110 -0.52 0.14 -5.34
CA MET A 110 -0.08 0.70 -4.07
C MET A 110 1.44 0.66 -4.00
N ILE A 111 2.05 1.75 -3.55
CA ILE A 111 3.48 1.80 -3.25
C ILE A 111 3.67 1.41 -1.80
N ASP A 112 4.46 0.36 -1.58
CA ASP A 112 4.83 -0.05 -0.24
C ASP A 112 5.57 1.07 0.51
N GLN A 113 5.22 1.24 1.78
CA GLN A 113 5.89 2.20 2.65
C GLN A 113 6.94 1.47 3.48
N PRO A 114 8.14 2.03 3.61
CA PRO A 114 9.17 1.48 4.48
C PRO A 114 8.72 1.57 5.94
N GLY A 115 8.97 0.50 6.69
CA GLY A 115 8.52 0.34 8.07
C GLY A 115 7.56 -0.84 8.28
N PRO A 116 7.24 -1.16 9.55
CA PRO A 116 6.34 -2.26 9.90
C PRO A 116 4.91 -1.98 9.42
N GLY A 117 4.05 -3.01 9.43
CA GLY A 117 2.62 -2.85 9.16
C GLY A 117 2.18 -3.28 7.77
N GLU A 118 2.90 -4.19 7.12
CA GLU A 118 2.55 -4.78 5.81
C GLU A 118 1.13 -5.36 5.83
N PHE A 119 0.76 -6.03 6.92
CA PHE A 119 -0.58 -6.58 7.11
C PHE A 119 -1.65 -5.50 7.12
N VAL A 120 -1.46 -4.42 7.90
CA VAL A 120 -2.42 -3.32 7.99
C VAL A 120 -2.55 -2.62 6.65
N ARG A 121 -1.43 -2.30 5.99
CA ARG A 121 -1.41 -1.67 4.66
C ARG A 121 -2.13 -2.54 3.62
N LEU A 122 -1.81 -3.84 3.59
CA LEU A 122 -2.47 -4.79 2.69
C LEU A 122 -3.97 -4.82 2.94
N ARG A 123 -4.38 -4.95 4.21
CA ARG A 123 -5.80 -5.03 4.59
C ARG A 123 -6.56 -3.76 4.20
N VAL A 124 -5.97 -2.58 4.40
CA VAL A 124 -6.57 -1.29 3.99
C VAL A 124 -6.71 -1.22 2.48
N PHE A 125 -5.64 -1.52 1.74
CA PHE A 125 -5.64 -1.50 0.28
C PHE A 125 -6.69 -2.46 -0.30
N LEU A 126 -6.74 -3.69 0.21
CA LEU A 126 -7.72 -4.68 -0.23
C LEU A 126 -9.15 -4.26 0.11
N ARG A 127 -9.40 -3.69 1.30
CA ARG A 127 -10.75 -3.17 1.63
C ARG A 127 -11.18 -2.06 0.69
N GLN A 128 -10.25 -1.22 0.24
CA GLN A 128 -10.53 -0.13 -0.70
C GLN A 128 -10.82 -0.66 -2.11
N PHE A 129 -10.09 -1.67 -2.59
CA PHE A 129 -10.12 -2.06 -4.02
C PHE A 129 -10.76 -3.41 -4.33
N LEU A 130 -11.07 -4.25 -3.33
CA LEU A 130 -11.87 -5.45 -3.56
C LEU A 130 -13.27 -5.15 -4.10
N PRO A 131 -13.99 -4.10 -3.65
CA PRO A 131 -15.25 -3.70 -4.28
C PRO A 131 -15.08 -3.38 -5.77
N VAL A 132 -14.00 -2.68 -6.14
CA VAL A 132 -13.67 -2.37 -7.54
C VAL A 132 -13.43 -3.65 -8.35
N LEU A 133 -12.59 -4.56 -7.85
CA LEU A 133 -12.33 -5.85 -8.51
C LEU A 133 -13.59 -6.73 -8.69
N ARG A 134 -14.59 -6.55 -7.83
CA ARG A 134 -15.86 -7.29 -7.91
C ARG A 134 -16.87 -6.59 -8.82
N GLY A 135 -16.86 -5.26 -8.83
CA GLY A 135 -17.83 -4.43 -9.53
C GLY A 135 -17.51 -4.17 -11.00
N CYS A 136 -16.24 -4.22 -11.40
CA CYS A 136 -15.88 -4.18 -12.82
C CYS A 136 -15.60 -5.61 -13.37
N PRO A 137 -15.57 -5.80 -14.70
CA PRO A 137 -15.28 -7.10 -15.30
C PRO A 137 -13.93 -7.64 -14.78
N ARG A 138 -13.94 -8.85 -14.20
CA ARG A 138 -12.82 -9.47 -13.47
C ARG A 138 -11.53 -9.63 -14.29
N GLU A 139 -11.62 -9.43 -15.60
CA GLU A 139 -10.51 -9.59 -16.55
C GLU A 139 -9.78 -8.28 -16.83
N LEU A 140 -10.40 -7.14 -16.53
CA LEU A 140 -9.89 -5.82 -16.89
C LEU A 140 -9.05 -5.16 -15.79
N LEU A 141 -8.86 -5.80 -14.63
CA LEU A 141 -8.19 -5.17 -13.49
C LEU A 141 -7.17 -6.06 -12.81
N ASP A 142 -6.00 -5.48 -12.55
CA ASP A 142 -4.96 -6.06 -11.70
C ASP A 142 -4.56 -5.06 -10.61
N LEU A 143 -4.43 -5.54 -9.38
CA LEU A 143 -3.86 -4.80 -8.26
C LEU A 143 -2.39 -5.15 -8.09
N PHE A 144 -1.54 -4.14 -7.97
CA PHE A 144 -0.12 -4.28 -7.76
C PHE A 144 0.26 -3.78 -6.36
N ILE A 145 1.08 -4.57 -5.67
CA ILE A 145 1.72 -4.16 -4.42
C ILE A 145 3.19 -4.00 -4.74
N VAL A 146 3.59 -2.75 -4.97
CA VAL A 146 4.94 -2.42 -5.44
C VAL A 146 5.88 -2.37 -4.25
N THR A 147 6.89 -3.24 -4.25
CA THR A 147 7.85 -3.40 -3.15
C THR A 147 9.26 -3.05 -3.59
N ALA A 148 10.08 -2.54 -2.66
CA ALA A 148 11.46 -2.17 -2.93
C ALA A 148 12.38 -3.37 -3.18
N ASP A 149 12.07 -4.51 -2.58
CA ASP A 149 12.92 -5.70 -2.63
C ASP A 149 12.10 -7.01 -2.62
N GLN A 150 12.82 -8.12 -2.81
CA GLN A 150 12.25 -9.47 -2.86
C GLN A 150 11.75 -9.96 -1.49
N ARG A 151 12.34 -9.50 -0.37
CA ARG A 151 11.91 -9.88 0.98
C ARG A 151 10.52 -9.33 1.27
N ARG A 152 10.27 -8.06 0.96
CA ARG A 152 8.96 -7.41 1.10
C ARG A 152 7.96 -8.04 0.15
N ARG A 153 8.35 -8.33 -1.09
CA ARG A 153 7.49 -9.07 -2.04
C ARG A 153 7.03 -10.40 -1.45
N PHE A 154 7.95 -11.18 -0.88
CA PHE A 154 7.64 -12.47 -0.25
C PHE A 154 6.74 -12.31 0.98
N ALA A 155 6.94 -11.26 1.80
CA ALA A 155 6.08 -10.96 2.94
C ALA A 155 4.62 -10.75 2.50
N TYR A 156 4.39 -9.94 1.46
CA TYR A 156 3.05 -9.74 0.91
C TYR A 156 2.47 -11.02 0.28
N GLN A 157 3.27 -11.81 -0.43
CA GLN A 157 2.84 -13.12 -0.95
C GLN A 157 2.39 -14.06 0.18
N LYS A 158 3.17 -14.16 1.26
CA LYS A 158 2.85 -14.97 2.43
C LYS A 158 1.55 -14.50 3.08
N LEU A 159 1.35 -13.19 3.24
CA LEU A 159 0.12 -12.64 3.79
C LEU A 159 -1.11 -12.98 2.93
N LEU A 160 -1.01 -12.82 1.61
CA LEU A 160 -2.08 -13.13 0.67
C LEU A 160 -2.46 -14.62 0.66
N GLN A 161 -1.50 -15.52 0.91
CA GLN A 161 -1.71 -16.97 0.87
C GLN A 161 -2.11 -17.56 2.22
N ARG A 162 -1.53 -17.07 3.33
CA ARG A 162 -1.59 -17.75 4.63
C ARG A 162 -2.36 -16.97 5.70
N SER A 163 -2.57 -15.66 5.54
CA SER A 163 -3.26 -14.89 6.57
C SER A 163 -4.77 -15.12 6.50
N ARG A 164 -5.32 -15.80 7.52
CA ARG A 164 -6.78 -16.01 7.67
C ARG A 164 -7.55 -14.70 7.60
N ALA A 165 -7.04 -13.64 8.23
CA ALA A 165 -7.69 -12.33 8.24
C ALA A 165 -7.73 -11.66 6.84
N ILE A 166 -6.69 -11.86 6.01
CA ILE A 166 -6.71 -11.40 4.61
C ILE A 166 -7.65 -12.27 3.78
N LEU A 167 -7.59 -13.59 3.94
CA LEU A 167 -8.46 -14.54 3.23
C LEU A 167 -9.95 -14.29 3.52
N LYS A 168 -10.30 -13.96 4.77
CA LYS A 168 -11.66 -13.57 5.19
C LYS A 168 -12.20 -12.33 4.48
N LEU A 169 -11.37 -11.52 3.84
CA LEU A 169 -11.84 -10.42 2.99
C LEU A 169 -12.47 -10.92 1.67
N GLY A 170 -12.39 -12.21 1.37
CA GLY A 170 -12.90 -12.80 0.13
C GLY A 170 -11.98 -12.57 -1.06
N VAL A 171 -10.67 -12.65 -0.85
CA VAL A 171 -9.64 -12.51 -1.90
C VAL A 171 -9.49 -13.75 -2.77
N GLY A 172 -9.93 -14.94 -2.33
CA GLY A 172 -9.61 -16.23 -2.98
C GLY A 172 -9.79 -16.25 -4.51
N PRO A 173 -11.00 -16.01 -5.05
CA PRO A 173 -11.23 -15.99 -6.50
C PRO A 173 -10.48 -14.87 -7.26
N LEU A 174 -10.05 -13.85 -6.53
CA LEU A 174 -9.41 -12.64 -7.05
C LEU A 174 -7.90 -12.64 -6.83
N LEU A 175 -7.34 -13.68 -6.17
CA LEU A 175 -5.94 -13.72 -5.75
C LEU A 175 -4.98 -13.59 -6.94
N ARG A 176 -5.34 -14.21 -8.08
CA ARG A 176 -4.58 -14.10 -9.35
C ARG A 176 -4.46 -12.67 -9.89
N ARG A 177 -5.33 -11.76 -9.44
CA ARG A 177 -5.35 -10.34 -9.82
C ARG A 177 -4.56 -9.47 -8.85
N ILE A 178 -4.09 -10.01 -7.73
CA ILE A 178 -3.32 -9.25 -6.73
C ILE A 178 -1.86 -9.68 -6.81
N LYS A 179 -1.01 -8.76 -7.26
CA LYS A 179 0.37 -9.04 -7.68
C LYS A 179 1.36 -8.26 -6.81
N PRO A 180 2.01 -8.92 -5.83
CA PRO A 180 3.23 -8.40 -5.23
C PRO A 180 4.33 -8.31 -6.29
N TYR A 181 4.78 -7.09 -6.55
CA TYR A 181 5.70 -6.76 -7.63
C TYR A 181 6.92 -6.04 -7.05
N GLY A 182 8.12 -6.60 -7.26
CA GLY A 182 9.37 -6.02 -6.78
C GLY A 182 10.12 -5.34 -7.92
N VAL A 183 10.36 -4.04 -7.78
CA VAL A 183 10.97 -3.18 -8.81
C VAL A 183 12.43 -3.58 -9.07
N GLN A 184 12.90 -3.51 -10.33
CA GLN A 184 14.22 -3.93 -10.80
C GLN A 184 15.03 -2.79 -11.45
N PRO A 185 16.36 -2.67 -11.17
CA PRO A 185 17.02 -3.31 -10.04
C PRO A 185 16.34 -2.88 -8.73
N PRO A 186 16.38 -3.71 -7.67
CA PRO A 186 15.85 -3.30 -6.37
C PRO A 186 16.44 -1.93 -6.06
N VAL A 187 15.57 -0.95 -5.72
CA VAL A 187 16.00 0.42 -5.47
C VAL A 187 17.17 0.31 -4.51
N PRO A 188 18.42 0.63 -4.92
CA PRO A 188 19.57 0.49 -4.04
C PRO A 188 19.19 1.35 -2.87
N THR A 189 18.93 0.67 -1.78
CA THR A 189 18.26 1.26 -0.66
C THR A 189 19.19 2.39 -0.31
N ILE A 190 18.73 3.65 -0.43
CA ILE A 190 19.38 4.76 0.30
C ILE A 190 19.52 4.36 1.78
N ALA A 191 18.75 3.34 2.17
CA ALA A 191 18.85 2.59 3.37
C ALA A 191 20.13 1.71 3.60
N GLU A 192 21.06 1.48 2.68
CA GLU A 192 22.42 1.08 3.12
C GLU A 192 23.13 2.24 3.85
N ALA A 193 22.67 3.48 3.64
CA ALA A 193 23.07 4.65 4.43
C ALA A 193 22.05 5.04 5.53
N ILE A 194 20.80 4.54 5.51
CA ILE A 194 19.71 5.00 6.40
C ILE A 194 18.65 3.92 6.84
N TRP A 195 18.79 2.64 6.49
CA TRP A 195 18.10 1.52 7.14
C TRP A 195 19.08 1.03 8.18
N PRO A 196 18.81 1.19 9.49
CA PRO A 196 19.37 0.23 10.40
C PRO A 196 18.80 -1.12 9.96
N LYS A 197 19.67 -2.11 9.71
CA LYS A 197 19.26 -3.52 9.74
C LYS A 197 18.50 -3.65 11.06
N THR A 198 17.18 -3.77 11.00
CA THR A 198 16.39 -4.02 12.20
C THR A 198 16.89 -5.37 12.68
N ASP A 199 17.61 -5.36 13.80
CA ASP A 199 18.14 -6.57 14.39
C ASP A 199 17.00 -7.55 14.59
N LYS A 200 17.31 -8.82 14.34
CA LYS A 200 16.38 -9.93 14.13
C LYS A 200 15.49 -10.29 15.33
N TYR A 201 15.36 -9.44 16.35
CA TYR A 201 14.79 -9.82 17.65
C TYR A 201 13.39 -9.26 17.96
N ASP A 202 12.89 -8.22 17.27
CA ASP A 202 11.58 -7.65 17.65
C ASP A 202 10.37 -8.29 16.92
N ALA A 203 10.61 -9.03 15.83
CA ALA A 203 9.52 -9.61 15.03
C ALA A 203 8.99 -10.97 15.54
N LEU A 204 9.55 -11.49 16.64
CA LEU A 204 9.18 -12.79 17.22
C LEU A 204 8.42 -12.67 18.55
N ALA A 205 8.29 -11.47 19.13
CA ALA A 205 7.66 -11.29 20.44
C ALA A 205 6.12 -11.19 20.40
N ASP A 206 5.49 -11.15 19.22
CA ASP A 206 4.05 -10.81 19.08
C ASP A 206 3.23 -11.93 18.41
N LEU A 207 3.74 -13.17 18.41
CA LEU A 207 3.05 -14.35 17.87
C LEU A 207 2.83 -15.47 18.90
N GLY A 208 2.90 -15.16 20.19
CA GLY A 208 2.58 -16.10 21.25
C GLY A 208 1.60 -15.52 22.25
N ASP A 209 0.31 -15.59 21.95
CA ASP A 209 -0.72 -15.93 22.95
C ASP A 209 -2.08 -16.19 22.26
N ASP A 210 -2.16 -17.27 21.48
CA ASP A 210 -3.43 -17.95 21.20
C ASP A 210 -3.42 -19.21 22.09
N SER A 211 -3.84 -19.06 23.35
CA SER A 211 -4.26 -20.19 24.18
C SER A 211 -5.76 -20.10 24.44
N ASP A 212 -6.52 -20.92 23.72
CA ASP A 212 -7.85 -21.35 24.09
C ASP A 212 -7.79 -22.03 25.47
N ASP A 213 -8.71 -21.68 26.38
CA ASP A 213 -9.29 -22.66 27.31
C ASP A 213 -10.67 -22.19 27.82
N LEU A 214 -11.68 -22.84 27.26
CA LEU A 214 -12.94 -23.33 27.82
C LEU A 214 -13.23 -23.02 29.31
N ARG A 215 -14.45 -22.51 29.57
CA ARG A 215 -15.40 -23.08 30.56
C ARG A 215 -16.78 -22.42 30.47
N ASP A 216 -17.75 -23.19 29.97
CA ASP A 216 -19.16 -23.14 30.36
C ASP A 216 -19.30 -23.54 31.85
N ASP A 217 -20.11 -22.84 32.63
CA ASP A 217 -21.44 -23.31 33.10
C ASP A 217 -21.93 -22.55 34.35
N ASP A 218 -23.18 -22.08 34.20
CA ASP A 218 -24.35 -22.16 35.08
C ASP A 218 -24.34 -21.87 36.60
N SER A 219 -25.42 -21.17 36.98
CA SER A 219 -26.21 -21.12 38.22
C SER A 219 -25.57 -21.00 39.62
N GLY A 220 -26.09 -20.05 40.42
CA GLY A 220 -26.06 -20.16 41.88
C GLY A 220 -26.09 -18.84 42.66
N HIS A 221 -27.26 -18.52 43.22
CA HIS A 221 -27.48 -17.50 44.25
C HIS A 221 -26.38 -17.39 45.33
N LYS A 222 -26.05 -16.17 45.74
CA LYS A 222 -26.33 -15.67 47.11
C LYS A 222 -26.14 -14.16 47.26
N SER A 223 -27.11 -13.59 47.96
CA SER A 223 -27.24 -12.22 48.48
C SER A 223 -26.02 -11.75 49.26
N VAL A 224 -25.81 -10.43 49.34
CA VAL A 224 -25.73 -9.65 50.60
C VAL A 224 -25.41 -8.17 50.30
N VAL A 225 -26.44 -7.33 50.55
CA VAL A 225 -26.42 -6.02 51.24
C VAL A 225 -25.57 -4.88 50.65
N ARG A 226 -26.25 -3.90 50.04
CA ARG A 226 -25.87 -2.48 50.11
C ARG A 226 -26.77 -1.78 51.13
N LEU A 227 -26.16 -1.28 52.20
CA LEU A 227 -26.79 -0.41 53.17
C LEU A 227 -26.54 1.06 52.77
N ILE A 228 -27.67 1.79 52.77
CA ILE A 228 -27.86 3.21 53.07
C ILE A 228 -27.53 4.22 51.97
N GLY A 229 -28.60 4.85 51.48
CA GLY A 229 -28.59 6.25 51.09
C GLY A 229 -29.16 7.11 52.22
N GLU A 230 -28.64 8.32 52.34
CA GLU A 230 -29.32 9.62 52.47
C GLU A 230 -28.25 10.72 52.46
#